data_AF-A0AAV2B5T7-F1
#
_entry.id   AF-A0AAV2B5T7-F1
#
_cell.length_a   1.000
_cell.length_b   1.000
_cell.length_c   1.000
_cell.angle_alpha   90.00
_cell.angle_beta   90.00
_cell.angle_gamma   90.00
#
_symmetry.space_group_name_H-M   'P 1'
#
loop_
_entity.id
_entity.type
_entity.pdbx_description
1 polymer ?
#
loop_
_entity_poly.entity_id
_entity_poly.type
_entity_poly.pdbx_seq_one_letter_code
_entity_poly.pdbx_strand_id
1 'polypeptide(L)'
;MFQVYNEIRNNYFASVFSLLRDKAKELQAKSETSSMSIGDIKKFVTQEMKNIRQQHTSLSLHIGACEVILNTKSEENFQERLRIERDILDGQNLRECLTYTEDVVNKQDTYSSALRLMCLLSISQDGLLSADYESLATQFRQSYGCKYVSTLFKLQKLGLLMEQAPLLPPSTIRSSKITEVATNKATKIAEKVATAVAFPKYSSFRAISKKFNLIPSEEQSIDLKNPTDMSYVFGGTYVPLVGRITEQIVVHGTLKNLEENMKLLPGSTLINYKADKETGYVIPTKDIASKTVFVYVLGGITFAEVAALRLLGQLHGCKILIGTTSFISGKSLLKTLSPVDGS
;
A
#
# COMPACT_ATOMS: atom_id res chain seq x y z
N MET A 1 27.59 -11.38 2.13
CA MET A 1 26.86 -10.37 1.34
C MET A 1 25.49 -9.99 1.95
N PHE A 2 24.77 -10.90 2.61
CA PHE A 2 23.37 -10.69 3.00
C PHE A 2 23.10 -10.17 4.43
N GLN A 3 24.10 -10.11 5.33
CA GLN A 3 23.83 -9.83 6.76
C GLN A 3 23.30 -8.41 6.99
N VAL A 4 23.95 -7.36 6.44
CA VAL A 4 23.49 -5.97 6.61
C VAL A 4 22.10 -5.78 6.00
N TYR A 5 21.89 -6.25 4.77
CA TYR A 5 20.58 -6.13 4.11
C TYR A 5 19.46 -6.86 4.85
N ASN A 6 19.72 -8.06 5.39
CA ASN A 6 18.70 -8.82 6.12
C ASN A 6 18.21 -8.10 7.37
N GLU A 7 19.08 -7.34 8.03
CA GLU A 7 18.74 -6.58 9.24
C GLU A 7 17.96 -5.31 8.93
N ILE A 8 18.22 -4.63 7.80
CA ILE A 8 17.62 -3.33 7.50
C ILE A 8 16.39 -3.38 6.59
N ARG A 9 16.27 -4.40 5.71
CA ARG A 9 15.28 -4.40 4.61
C ARG A 9 13.81 -4.39 5.04
N ASN A 10 13.54 -4.80 6.28
CA ASN A 10 12.18 -4.84 6.83
C ASN A 10 11.95 -3.71 7.84
N ASN A 11 12.92 -2.83 8.11
CA ASN A 11 12.72 -1.76 9.07
C ASN A 11 12.07 -0.56 8.40
N TYR A 12 11.36 0.25 9.20
CA TYR A 12 10.94 1.55 8.74
C TYR A 12 12.15 2.44 8.46
N PHE A 13 12.11 3.21 7.37
CA PHE A 13 13.30 3.90 6.87
C PHE A 13 13.95 4.84 7.90
N ALA A 14 13.17 5.50 8.76
CA ALA A 14 13.68 6.43 9.76
C ALA A 14 14.67 5.78 10.76
N SER A 15 14.56 4.46 11.02
CA SER A 15 15.48 3.75 11.91
C SER A 15 16.68 3.13 11.18
N VAL A 16 16.69 3.09 9.86
CA VAL A 16 17.76 2.43 9.08
C VAL A 16 19.09 3.16 9.23
N PHE A 17 19.10 4.49 9.18
CA PHE A 17 20.34 5.26 9.26
C PHE A 17 21.06 5.10 10.60
N SER A 18 20.32 5.10 11.72
CA SER A 18 20.90 4.86 13.05
C SER A 18 21.45 3.45 13.17
N LEU A 19 20.74 2.43 12.67
CA LEU A 19 21.22 1.05 12.64
C LEU A 19 22.50 0.88 11.84
N LEU A 20 22.58 1.50 10.65
CA LEU A 20 23.78 1.46 9.81
C LEU A 20 24.97 2.15 10.51
N ARG A 21 24.73 3.28 11.17
CA ARG A 21 25.74 4.01 11.94
C ARG A 21 26.27 3.18 13.11
N ASP A 22 25.38 2.57 13.90
CA ASP A 22 25.77 1.76 15.05
C ASP A 22 26.59 0.54 14.60
N LYS A 23 26.17 -0.09 13.49
CA LYS A 23 26.89 -1.21 12.89
C LYS A 23 28.26 -0.81 12.32
N ALA A 24 28.39 0.41 11.79
CA ALA A 24 29.69 0.95 11.36
C ALA A 24 30.66 1.07 12.53
N LYS A 25 30.19 1.59 13.68
CA LYS A 25 30.99 1.72 14.89
C LYS A 25 31.41 0.36 15.46
N GLU A 26 30.48 -0.59 15.52
CA GLU A 26 30.75 -1.96 16.00
C GLU A 26 31.82 -2.65 15.15
N LEU A 27 31.73 -2.49 13.83
CA LEU A 27 32.64 -3.13 12.89
C LEU A 27 34.04 -2.49 12.92
N GLN A 28 34.13 -1.18 13.14
CA GLN A 28 35.39 -0.49 13.38
C GLN A 28 36.08 -1.00 14.67
N ALA A 29 35.34 -1.12 15.77
CA ALA A 29 35.87 -1.64 17.03
C ALA A 29 36.40 -3.09 16.91
N LYS A 30 35.71 -3.94 16.12
CA LYS A 30 36.14 -5.32 15.83
C LYS A 30 37.44 -5.39 15.02
N SER A 31 37.64 -4.46 14.09
CA SER A 31 38.89 -4.37 13.32
C SER A 31 40.09 -3.98 14.17
N GLU A 32 39.92 -3.12 15.17
CA GLU A 32 41.00 -2.62 16.04
C GLU A 32 41.40 -3.65 17.11
N THR A 33 40.44 -4.42 17.63
CA THR A 33 40.64 -5.41 18.71
C THR A 33 41.37 -6.68 18.24
N SER A 34 41.35 -6.97 16.93
CA SER A 34 41.86 -8.24 16.37
C SER A 34 43.39 -8.29 16.14
N SER A 35 44.15 -7.44 16.83
CA SER A 35 45.61 -7.25 16.66
C SER A 35 46.48 -8.09 17.62
N MET A 36 46.00 -9.25 18.11
CA MET A 36 46.71 -10.07 19.12
C MET A 36 46.85 -11.56 18.73
N SER A 37 48.02 -12.16 19.06
CA SER A 37 48.43 -13.58 18.95
C SER A 37 48.67 -14.17 17.54
N ILE A 38 49.90 -14.67 17.31
CA ILE A 38 50.44 -15.17 16.03
C ILE A 38 49.72 -16.42 15.47
N GLY A 39 49.11 -17.25 16.33
CA GLY A 39 48.33 -18.43 15.92
C GLY A 39 46.94 -18.10 15.36
N ASP A 40 46.37 -16.98 15.83
CA ASP A 40 45.04 -16.50 15.45
C ASP A 40 45.07 -15.70 14.12
N ILE A 41 46.25 -15.16 13.77
CA ILE A 41 46.49 -14.41 12.52
C ILE A 41 46.14 -15.24 11.27
N LYS A 42 46.46 -16.54 11.20
CA LYS A 42 46.22 -17.34 9.97
C LYS A 42 44.73 -17.62 9.75
N LYS A 43 43.94 -17.89 10.80
CA LYS A 43 42.47 -18.03 10.71
C LYS A 43 41.81 -16.68 10.45
N PHE A 44 42.29 -15.62 11.10
CA PHE A 44 41.83 -14.25 10.93
C PHE A 44 42.05 -13.72 9.48
N VAL A 45 43.26 -13.86 8.93
CA VAL A 45 43.60 -13.39 7.58
C VAL A 45 42.84 -14.14 6.48
N THR A 46 42.54 -15.43 6.69
CA THR A 46 41.95 -16.26 5.62
C THR A 46 40.42 -16.18 5.55
N GLN A 47 39.73 -16.11 6.70
CA GLN A 47 38.25 -16.13 6.77
C GLN A 47 37.65 -14.84 7.35
N GLU A 48 38.14 -14.35 8.50
CA GLU A 48 37.52 -13.19 9.17
C GLU A 48 37.78 -11.88 8.43
N MET A 49 38.99 -11.63 7.94
CA MET A 49 39.30 -10.42 7.17
C MET A 49 38.50 -10.34 5.86
N LYS A 50 38.26 -11.47 5.19
CA LYS A 50 37.39 -11.51 4.00
C LYS A 50 35.94 -11.18 4.36
N ASN A 51 35.45 -11.70 5.49
CA ASN A 51 34.10 -11.41 5.98
C ASN A 51 33.95 -9.93 6.39
N ILE A 52 34.90 -9.38 7.15
CA ILE A 52 34.95 -7.97 7.56
C ILE A 52 34.98 -7.05 6.34
N ARG A 53 35.85 -7.32 5.36
CA ARG A 53 35.92 -6.54 4.11
C ARG A 53 34.62 -6.62 3.31
N GLN A 54 33.99 -7.79 3.25
CA GLN A 54 32.69 -7.95 2.59
C GLN A 54 31.59 -7.16 3.30
N GLN A 55 31.59 -7.17 4.64
CA GLN A 55 30.65 -6.40 5.46
C GLN A 55 30.88 -4.89 5.30
N HIS A 56 32.13 -4.40 5.28
CA HIS A 56 32.44 -3.00 4.97
C HIS A 56 31.91 -2.58 3.58
N THR A 57 32.11 -3.41 2.56
CA THR A 57 31.63 -3.13 1.20
C THR A 57 30.09 -3.06 1.17
N SER A 58 29.42 -4.03 1.79
CA SER A 58 27.96 -4.05 1.90
C SER A 58 27.42 -2.85 2.70
N LEU A 59 28.08 -2.49 3.80
CA LEU A 59 27.70 -1.36 4.63
C LEU A 59 27.86 -0.03 3.89
N SER A 60 28.99 0.18 3.21
CA SER A 60 29.22 1.37 2.38
C SER A 60 28.17 1.51 1.28
N LEU A 61 27.83 0.41 0.59
CA LEU A 61 26.74 0.39 -0.40
C LEU A 61 25.40 0.81 0.22
N HIS A 62 25.04 0.27 1.38
CA HIS A 62 23.76 0.58 2.03
C HIS A 62 23.74 1.98 2.65
N ILE A 63 24.87 2.53 3.10
CA ILE A 63 24.99 3.93 3.52
C ILE A 63 24.75 4.85 2.32
N GLY A 64 25.43 4.63 1.19
CA GLY A 64 25.22 5.43 -0.02
C GLY A 64 23.78 5.34 -0.54
N ALA A 65 23.16 4.16 -0.50
CA ALA A 65 21.75 4.01 -0.84
C ALA A 65 20.83 4.76 0.14
N CYS A 66 21.14 4.73 1.44
CA CYS A 66 20.39 5.45 2.47
C CYS A 66 20.49 6.97 2.27
N GLU A 67 21.66 7.50 1.91
CA GLU A 67 21.88 8.92 1.60
C GLU A 67 21.03 9.36 0.40
N VAL A 68 21.00 8.58 -0.69
CA VAL A 68 20.14 8.87 -1.85
C VAL A 68 18.67 8.94 -1.45
N ILE A 69 18.19 7.98 -0.66
CA ILE A 69 16.79 7.96 -0.21
C ILE A 69 16.50 9.13 0.75
N LEU A 70 17.44 9.48 1.64
CA LEU A 70 17.31 10.62 2.55
C LEU A 70 17.17 11.93 1.78
N ASN A 71 18.03 12.16 0.78
CA ASN A 71 17.98 13.36 -0.05
C ASN A 71 16.62 13.49 -0.75
N THR A 72 16.07 12.40 -1.30
CA THR A 72 14.73 12.41 -1.89
C THR A 72 13.62 12.65 -0.85
N LYS A 73 13.75 12.11 0.38
CA LYS A 73 12.75 12.30 1.46
C LYS A 73 12.75 13.72 2.03
N SER A 74 13.88 14.42 1.93
CA SER A 74 14.06 15.81 2.38
C SER A 74 13.50 16.84 1.39
N GLU A 75 13.08 16.42 0.20
CA GLU A 75 12.38 17.30 -0.73
C GLU A 75 11.01 17.70 -0.15
N GLU A 76 10.68 18.99 -0.19
CA GLU A 76 9.44 19.57 0.36
C GLU A 76 8.19 18.88 -0.21
N ASN A 77 8.23 18.56 -1.52
CA ASN A 77 7.15 17.86 -2.21
C ASN A 77 6.87 16.45 -1.65
N PHE A 78 7.86 15.77 -1.07
CA PHE A 78 7.69 14.40 -0.58
C PHE A 78 6.86 14.34 0.70
N GLN A 79 7.11 15.25 1.66
CA GLN A 79 6.34 15.29 2.91
C GLN A 79 4.90 15.73 2.66
N GLU A 80 4.72 16.74 1.80
CA GLU A 80 3.38 17.18 1.41
C GLU A 80 2.62 16.06 0.70
N ARG A 81 3.28 15.33 -0.20
CA ARG A 81 2.67 14.16 -0.84
C ARG A 81 2.22 13.11 0.18
N LEU A 82 3.03 12.79 1.19
CA LEU A 82 2.66 11.82 2.23
C LEU A 82 1.47 12.30 3.05
N ARG A 83 1.41 13.59 3.37
CA ARG A 83 0.26 14.22 4.02
C ARG A 83 -1.00 14.07 3.17
N ILE A 84 -0.93 14.38 1.87
CA ILE A 84 -2.05 14.24 0.95
C ILE A 84 -2.48 12.77 0.80
N GLU A 85 -1.54 11.82 0.66
CA GLU A 85 -1.86 10.39 0.60
C GLU A 85 -2.60 9.93 1.89
N ARG A 86 -2.22 10.46 3.06
CA ARG A 86 -2.93 10.22 4.33
C ARG A 86 -4.34 10.81 4.33
N ASP A 87 -4.47 12.09 3.98
CA ASP A 87 -5.77 12.78 3.95
C ASP A 87 -6.77 12.05 3.02
N ILE A 88 -6.29 11.52 1.88
CA ILE A 88 -7.09 10.70 0.96
C ILE A 88 -7.58 9.41 1.62
N LEU A 89 -6.73 8.73 2.40
CA LEU A 89 -7.08 7.49 3.10
C LEU A 89 -8.07 7.75 4.23
N ASP A 90 -7.86 8.84 4.99
CA ASP A 90 -8.73 9.26 6.10
C ASP A 90 -10.07 9.84 5.60
N GLY A 91 -10.14 10.17 4.30
CA GLY A 91 -11.31 10.81 3.67
C GLY A 91 -11.51 12.24 4.14
N GLN A 92 -10.42 12.95 4.40
CA GLN A 92 -10.38 14.34 4.85
C GLN A 92 -9.82 15.25 3.75
N ASN A 93 -10.03 16.57 3.89
CA ASN A 93 -9.44 17.61 3.02
C ASN A 93 -9.54 17.32 1.51
N LEU A 94 -10.66 16.74 1.07
CA LEU A 94 -10.80 16.25 -0.31
C LEU A 94 -10.47 17.32 -1.37
N ARG A 95 -10.93 18.55 -1.15
CA ARG A 95 -10.64 19.66 -2.06
C ARG A 95 -9.14 19.94 -2.18
N GLU A 96 -8.42 19.93 -1.06
CA GLU A 96 -6.96 20.08 -1.04
C GLU A 96 -6.27 18.91 -1.75
N CYS A 97 -6.75 17.67 -1.54
CA CYS A 97 -6.25 16.49 -2.22
C CYS A 97 -6.43 16.56 -3.74
N LEU A 98 -7.59 17.04 -4.20
CA LEU A 98 -7.87 17.29 -5.62
C LEU A 98 -6.97 18.38 -6.18
N THR A 99 -6.90 19.55 -5.52
CA THR A 99 -6.02 20.66 -5.94
C THR A 99 -4.57 20.23 -6.03
N TYR A 100 -4.06 19.51 -5.03
CA TYR A 100 -2.70 18.97 -5.06
C TYR A 100 -2.48 18.01 -6.24
N THR A 101 -3.46 17.15 -6.53
CA THR A 101 -3.37 16.22 -7.66
C THR A 101 -3.37 16.97 -9.00
N GLU A 102 -4.18 18.02 -9.15
CA GLU A 102 -4.15 18.92 -10.31
C GLU A 102 -2.77 19.59 -10.44
N ASP A 103 -2.22 20.11 -9.34
CA ASP A 103 -0.89 20.71 -9.33
C ASP A 103 0.20 19.73 -9.78
N VAL A 104 0.17 18.48 -9.32
CA VAL A 104 1.10 17.42 -9.76
C VAL A 104 0.97 17.18 -11.27
N VAL A 105 -0.25 17.21 -11.81
CA VAL A 105 -0.50 17.07 -13.26
C VAL A 105 0.01 18.29 -14.04
N ASN A 106 -0.26 19.50 -13.55
CA ASN A 106 0.05 20.76 -14.21
C ASN A 106 1.55 21.09 -14.15
N LYS A 107 2.23 20.72 -13.08
CA LYS A 107 3.70 20.82 -12.94
C LYS A 107 4.46 19.78 -13.77
N GLN A 108 3.76 18.84 -14.41
CA GLN A 108 4.33 17.74 -15.19
C GLN A 108 5.34 16.90 -14.39
N ASP A 109 5.00 16.57 -13.15
CA ASP A 109 5.69 15.53 -12.39
C ASP A 109 5.64 14.18 -13.13
N THR A 110 6.25 13.11 -12.63
CA THR A 110 6.18 11.85 -13.37
C THR A 110 4.71 11.39 -13.55
N TYR A 111 4.34 10.97 -14.77
CA TYR A 111 2.98 10.50 -15.08
C TYR A 111 2.50 9.41 -14.10
N SER A 112 3.43 8.59 -13.61
CA SER A 112 3.15 7.54 -12.63
C SER A 112 2.79 8.09 -11.25
N SER A 113 3.35 9.22 -10.83
CA SER A 113 2.97 9.88 -9.57
C SER A 113 1.55 10.44 -9.69
N ALA A 114 1.27 11.18 -10.77
CA ALA A 114 -0.05 11.73 -11.04
C ALA A 114 -1.13 10.64 -11.08
N LEU A 115 -0.95 9.60 -11.91
CA LEU A 115 -1.92 8.50 -12.01
C LEU A 115 -2.11 7.75 -10.69
N ARG A 116 -1.06 7.58 -9.87
CA ARG A 116 -1.20 6.93 -8.55
C ARG A 116 -2.10 7.75 -7.62
N LEU A 117 -1.93 9.07 -7.58
CA LEU A 117 -2.79 9.95 -6.77
C LEU A 117 -4.23 9.95 -7.28
N MET A 118 -4.42 10.05 -8.60
CA MET A 118 -5.75 9.95 -9.23
C MET A 118 -6.43 8.61 -8.89
N CYS A 119 -5.71 7.49 -8.99
CA CYS A 119 -6.25 6.19 -8.64
C CYS A 119 -6.53 6.07 -7.13
N LEU A 120 -5.64 6.59 -6.27
CA LEU A 120 -5.85 6.54 -4.82
C LEU A 120 -7.10 7.31 -4.41
N LEU A 121 -7.30 8.52 -4.96
CA LEU A 121 -8.53 9.31 -4.78
C LEU A 121 -9.77 8.55 -5.25
N SER A 122 -9.71 7.97 -6.46
CA SER A 122 -10.82 7.20 -7.01
C SER A 122 -11.15 5.98 -6.15
N ILE A 123 -10.15 5.23 -5.69
CA ILE A 123 -10.37 4.01 -4.90
C ILE A 123 -10.92 4.36 -3.51
N SER A 124 -10.45 5.44 -2.88
CA SER A 124 -10.91 5.81 -1.53
C SER A 124 -12.36 6.33 -1.51
N GLN A 125 -12.89 6.76 -2.66
CA GLN A 125 -14.20 7.39 -2.82
C GLN A 125 -15.18 6.65 -3.73
N ASP A 126 -14.87 5.41 -4.14
CA ASP A 126 -15.67 4.63 -5.10
C ASP A 126 -15.88 5.37 -6.46
N GLY A 127 -14.86 6.09 -6.89
CA GLY A 127 -14.83 6.92 -8.10
C GLY A 127 -14.63 8.40 -7.78
N LEU A 128 -14.34 9.17 -8.82
CA LEU A 128 -14.35 10.64 -8.80
C LEU A 128 -15.67 11.18 -9.36
N LEU A 129 -16.11 12.37 -8.92
CA LEU A 129 -17.25 13.04 -9.54
C LEU A 129 -16.99 13.27 -11.03
N SER A 130 -18.05 13.23 -11.86
CA SER A 130 -17.96 13.41 -13.32
C SER A 130 -17.13 14.62 -13.72
N ALA A 131 -17.39 15.77 -13.10
CA ALA A 131 -16.66 17.01 -13.38
C ALA A 131 -15.17 16.90 -13.02
N ASP A 132 -14.84 16.32 -11.87
CA ASP A 132 -13.46 16.18 -11.41
C ASP A 132 -12.70 15.14 -12.24
N TYR A 133 -13.36 14.03 -12.59
CA TYR A 133 -12.80 13.01 -13.47
C TYR A 133 -12.49 13.59 -14.85
N GLU A 134 -13.46 14.25 -15.49
CA GLU A 134 -13.28 14.86 -16.81
C GLU A 134 -12.19 15.93 -16.79
N SER A 135 -12.17 16.78 -15.75
CA SER A 135 -11.15 17.81 -15.56
C SER A 135 -9.76 17.19 -15.45
N LEU A 136 -9.54 16.31 -14.48
CA LEU A 136 -8.24 15.66 -14.24
C LEU A 136 -7.78 14.83 -15.43
N ALA A 137 -8.68 14.06 -16.05
CA ALA A 137 -8.34 13.25 -17.22
C ALA A 137 -7.95 14.13 -18.42
N THR A 138 -8.60 15.29 -18.58
CA THR A 138 -8.27 16.24 -19.65
C THR A 138 -6.92 16.91 -19.40
N GLN A 139 -6.71 17.45 -18.20
CA GLN A 139 -5.42 18.02 -17.78
C GLN A 139 -4.30 16.98 -17.95
N PHE A 140 -4.52 15.74 -17.51
CA PHE A 140 -3.54 14.66 -17.63
C PHE A 140 -3.16 14.39 -19.10
N ARG A 141 -4.13 14.31 -20.01
CA ARG A 141 -3.85 14.09 -21.44
C ARG A 141 -3.11 15.28 -22.05
N GLN A 142 -3.41 16.50 -21.63
CA GLN A 142 -2.74 17.71 -22.10
C GLN A 142 -1.30 17.78 -21.59
N SER A 143 -1.07 17.45 -20.32
CA SER A 143 0.26 17.47 -19.69
C SER A 143 1.18 16.35 -20.17
N TYR A 144 0.67 15.13 -20.32
CA TYR A 144 1.50 13.93 -20.59
C TYR A 144 1.33 13.36 -22.00
N GLY A 145 0.34 13.83 -22.75
CA GLY A 145 0.05 13.45 -24.12
C GLY A 145 -1.06 12.41 -24.28
N CYS A 146 -1.71 12.45 -25.45
CA CYS A 146 -2.83 11.56 -25.80
C CYS A 146 -2.47 10.07 -25.88
N LYS A 147 -1.17 9.71 -25.87
CA LYS A 147 -0.73 8.30 -25.82
C LYS A 147 -1.31 7.55 -24.62
N TYR A 148 -1.56 8.25 -23.51
CA TYR A 148 -2.11 7.68 -22.28
C TYR A 148 -3.64 7.55 -22.26
N VAL A 149 -4.36 7.89 -23.34
CA VAL A 149 -5.81 7.62 -23.46
C VAL A 149 -6.11 6.14 -23.23
N SER A 150 -5.29 5.26 -23.81
CA SER A 150 -5.41 3.81 -23.62
C SER A 150 -5.16 3.39 -22.16
N THR A 151 -4.24 4.07 -21.45
CA THR A 151 -3.97 3.83 -20.03
C THR A 151 -5.17 4.19 -19.17
N LEU A 152 -5.74 5.39 -19.37
CA LEU A 152 -6.93 5.84 -18.63
C LEU A 152 -8.10 4.87 -18.83
N PHE A 153 -8.32 4.42 -20.07
CA PHE A 153 -9.34 3.43 -20.37
C PHE A 153 -9.10 2.08 -19.68
N LYS A 154 -7.85 1.58 -19.66
CA LYS A 154 -7.50 0.35 -18.93
C LYS A 154 -7.71 0.50 -17.42
N LEU A 155 -7.30 1.63 -16.85
CA LEU A 155 -7.48 1.92 -15.42
C LEU A 155 -8.95 1.97 -15.03
N GLN A 156 -9.78 2.57 -15.87
CA GLN A 156 -11.23 2.58 -15.71
C GLN A 156 -11.82 1.16 -15.78
N LYS A 157 -11.42 0.35 -16.77
CA LYS A 157 -11.84 -1.06 -16.87
C LYS A 157 -11.41 -1.91 -15.68
N LEU A 158 -10.26 -1.62 -15.08
CA LEU A 158 -9.76 -2.32 -13.89
C LEU A 158 -10.37 -1.81 -12.58
N GLY A 159 -11.21 -0.77 -12.64
CA GLY A 159 -11.81 -0.15 -11.46
C GLY A 159 -10.85 0.70 -10.62
N LEU A 160 -9.67 1.04 -11.15
CA LEU A 160 -8.64 1.80 -10.42
C LEU A 160 -8.84 3.32 -10.52
N LEU A 161 -9.42 3.79 -11.63
CA LEU A 161 -9.72 5.19 -11.87
C LEU A 161 -11.07 5.29 -12.59
N MET A 162 -12.13 5.53 -11.83
CA MET A 162 -13.50 5.52 -12.34
C MET A 162 -14.21 6.83 -12.07
N GLU A 163 -15.21 7.11 -12.89
CA GLU A 163 -16.25 8.08 -12.62
C GLU A 163 -17.28 7.45 -11.66
N GLN A 164 -17.76 8.21 -10.68
CA GLN A 164 -18.81 7.76 -9.77
C GLN A 164 -20.10 7.51 -10.55
N ALA A 165 -20.77 6.40 -10.23
CA ALA A 165 -22.10 6.16 -10.75
C ALA A 165 -23.05 7.26 -10.24
N PRO A 166 -23.96 7.79 -11.07
CA PRO A 166 -24.98 8.71 -10.60
C PRO A 166 -25.76 8.10 -9.43
N LEU A 167 -25.91 8.84 -8.35
CA LEU A 167 -26.61 8.38 -7.14
C LEU A 167 -28.13 8.17 -7.37
N LEU A 168 -28.64 8.57 -8.53
CA LEU A 168 -29.99 8.31 -8.98
C LEU A 168 -29.94 7.30 -10.15
N PRO A 169 -30.81 6.28 -10.18
CA PRO A 169 -30.97 5.47 -11.38
C PRO A 169 -31.32 6.39 -12.55
N PRO A 170 -30.82 6.15 -13.78
CA PRO A 170 -31.24 6.90 -14.94
C PRO A 170 -32.76 6.78 -15.02
N SER A 171 -33.46 7.89 -14.82
CA SER A 171 -34.89 7.95 -14.99
C SER A 171 -35.17 7.48 -16.41
N THR A 172 -35.81 6.32 -16.54
CA THR A 172 -36.35 5.85 -17.81
C THR A 172 -37.32 6.91 -18.30
N ILE A 173 -36.84 7.80 -19.16
CA ILE A 173 -37.68 8.66 -20.00
C ILE A 173 -38.33 7.72 -21.01
N ARG A 174 -39.36 6.98 -20.57
CA ARG A 174 -40.37 6.48 -21.49
C ARG A 174 -41.19 7.70 -21.90
N SER A 175 -40.97 8.14 -23.13
CA SER A 175 -41.79 9.13 -23.81
C SER A 175 -43.23 8.63 -23.94
N SER A 176 -44.07 8.93 -22.95
CA SER A 176 -45.52 8.94 -23.10
C SER A 176 -45.98 10.38 -23.06
N LYS A 177 -46.52 10.83 -24.19
CA LYS A 177 -47.10 12.17 -24.41
C LYS A 177 -48.15 12.50 -23.33
N ILE A 178 -48.17 13.76 -22.91
CA ILE A 178 -49.33 14.68 -22.79
C ILE A 178 -49.19 15.61 -21.54
N THR A 179 -49.38 16.90 -21.84
CA THR A 179 -49.66 18.09 -21.00
C THR A 179 -48.54 18.78 -20.19
N GLU A 180 -48.31 20.03 -20.63
CA GLU A 180 -47.72 21.20 -19.96
C GLU A 180 -48.28 21.37 -18.53
N VAL A 181 -47.61 21.99 -17.54
CA VAL A 181 -47.36 23.44 -17.41
C VAL A 181 -46.47 23.67 -16.17
N ALA A 182 -45.54 24.63 -16.27
CA ALA A 182 -44.86 25.38 -15.18
C ALA A 182 -44.01 24.62 -14.12
N THR A 183 -42.68 24.75 -14.23
CA THR A 183 -41.74 25.33 -13.22
C THR A 183 -40.27 24.89 -13.48
N ASN A 184 -39.76 25.11 -14.70
CA ASN A 184 -38.44 24.62 -15.14
C ASN A 184 -37.22 25.39 -14.58
N LYS A 185 -37.37 26.23 -13.54
CA LYS A 185 -36.24 26.90 -12.88
C LYS A 185 -35.91 26.36 -11.48
N ALA A 186 -36.87 25.78 -10.76
CA ALA A 186 -36.63 25.21 -9.44
C ALA A 186 -36.03 23.79 -9.51
N THR A 187 -36.37 23.01 -10.54
CA THR A 187 -35.85 21.64 -10.74
C THR A 187 -34.38 21.60 -11.16
N LYS A 188 -33.92 22.52 -12.02
CA LYS A 188 -32.50 22.61 -12.40
C LYS A 188 -31.57 23.09 -11.28
N ILE A 189 -32.08 23.88 -10.34
CA ILE A 189 -31.33 24.32 -9.16
C ILE A 189 -31.32 23.21 -8.11
N ALA A 190 -32.44 22.52 -7.89
CA ALA A 190 -32.52 21.36 -7.01
C ALA A 190 -31.65 20.18 -7.50
N GLU A 191 -31.57 19.93 -8.81
CA GLU A 191 -30.65 18.94 -9.38
C GLU A 191 -29.19 19.34 -9.18
N LYS A 192 -28.80 20.59 -9.49
CA LYS A 192 -27.42 21.08 -9.28
C LYS A 192 -27.01 21.12 -7.82
N VAL A 193 -27.95 21.40 -6.91
CA VAL A 193 -27.69 21.42 -5.46
C VAL A 193 -27.66 19.99 -4.91
N ALA A 194 -28.52 19.07 -5.38
CA ALA A 194 -28.46 17.66 -4.97
C ALA A 194 -27.19 16.94 -5.44
N THR A 195 -26.65 17.29 -6.62
CA THR A 195 -25.33 16.81 -7.08
C THR A 195 -24.15 17.38 -6.29
N ALA A 196 -24.35 18.46 -5.53
CA ALA A 196 -23.27 19.12 -4.77
C ALA A 196 -23.18 18.69 -3.30
N VAL A 197 -24.12 17.90 -2.77
CA VAL A 197 -24.13 17.57 -1.32
C VAL A 197 -24.48 16.14 -0.94
N ALA A 198 -24.87 15.28 -1.87
CA ALA A 198 -24.96 13.85 -1.58
C ALA A 198 -23.65 13.18 -1.99
N PHE A 199 -22.62 13.25 -1.14
CA PHE A 199 -21.57 12.23 -1.19
C PHE A 199 -22.18 10.92 -0.69
N PRO A 200 -21.82 9.74 -1.25
CA PRO A 200 -22.07 8.51 -0.53
C PRO A 200 -21.42 8.66 0.85
N LYS A 201 -22.22 8.73 1.92
CA LYS A 201 -21.74 8.93 3.30
C LYS A 201 -20.71 7.87 3.73
N TYR A 202 -20.60 6.79 2.96
CA TYR A 202 -19.66 5.69 3.13
C TYR A 202 -19.21 5.19 1.75
N SER A 203 -17.90 5.24 1.48
CA SER A 203 -17.30 4.47 0.38
C SER A 203 -17.05 3.02 0.82
N SER A 204 -16.98 2.12 -0.15
CA SER A 204 -16.64 0.71 0.03
C SER A 204 -15.26 0.58 0.66
N PHE A 205 -14.30 1.40 0.23
CA PHE A 205 -13.00 1.50 0.87
C PHE A 205 -13.12 1.85 2.36
N ARG A 206 -13.90 2.88 2.73
CA ARG A 206 -14.06 3.27 4.14
C ARG A 206 -14.73 2.18 4.97
N ALA A 207 -15.72 1.48 4.41
CA ALA A 207 -16.38 0.35 5.05
C ALA A 207 -15.37 -0.80 5.29
N ILE A 208 -14.58 -1.17 4.28
CA ILE A 208 -13.52 -2.18 4.39
C ILE A 208 -12.47 -1.74 5.42
N SER A 209 -11.98 -0.51 5.34
CA SER A 209 -10.98 0.04 6.25
C SER A 209 -11.43 -0.01 7.70
N LYS A 210 -12.70 0.31 7.98
CA LYS A 210 -13.27 0.19 9.34
C LYS A 210 -13.45 -1.27 9.77
N LYS A 211 -13.92 -2.15 8.88
CA LYS A 211 -14.20 -3.55 9.20
C LYS A 211 -12.95 -4.40 9.43
N PHE A 212 -11.86 -4.08 8.73
CA PHE A 212 -10.58 -4.76 8.84
C PHE A 212 -9.54 -3.98 9.67
N ASN A 213 -9.90 -2.83 10.26
CA ASN A 213 -8.99 -1.96 11.01
C ASN A 213 -7.71 -1.63 10.20
N LEU A 214 -7.91 -1.16 8.96
CA LEU A 214 -6.81 -0.83 8.05
C LEU A 214 -6.19 0.53 8.31
N ILE A 215 -6.93 1.44 8.95
CA ILE A 215 -6.46 2.79 9.30
C ILE A 215 -6.38 2.83 10.82
N PRO A 216 -5.18 2.83 11.41
CA PRO A 216 -4.99 2.95 12.85
C PRO A 216 -5.51 4.29 13.38
N SER A 217 -5.98 4.30 14.63
CA SER A 217 -6.41 5.55 15.30
C SER A 217 -5.21 6.45 15.60
N GLU A 218 -5.38 7.77 15.42
CA GLU A 218 -4.31 8.76 15.59
C GLU A 218 -3.73 8.86 17.01
N GLU A 219 -4.48 8.39 18.01
CA GLU A 219 -4.09 8.45 19.43
C GLU A 219 -2.96 7.48 19.80
N GLN A 220 -2.66 6.50 18.93
CA GLN A 220 -1.61 5.52 19.17
C GLN A 220 -0.28 6.05 18.63
N SER A 221 0.63 6.43 19.54
CA SER A 221 2.02 6.67 19.16
C SER A 221 2.66 5.34 18.73
N ILE A 222 3.11 5.27 17.48
CA ILE A 222 3.69 4.04 16.93
C ILE A 222 5.22 4.09 17.08
N ASP A 223 5.78 3.10 17.80
CA ASP A 223 7.22 2.89 17.83
C ASP A 223 7.69 2.25 16.51
N LEU A 224 8.23 3.08 15.62
CA LEU A 224 8.76 2.64 14.32
C LEU A 224 10.10 1.90 14.43
N LYS A 225 10.75 1.93 15.59
CA LYS A 225 11.99 1.18 15.86
C LYS A 225 11.66 -0.23 16.32
N ASN A 226 10.65 -0.41 17.16
CA ASN A 226 10.17 -1.70 17.64
C ASN A 226 8.66 -1.86 17.36
N PRO A 227 8.26 -2.09 16.10
CA PRO A 227 6.86 -2.07 15.72
C PRO A 227 6.08 -3.23 16.32
N THR A 228 4.90 -2.93 16.84
CA THR A 228 3.94 -3.92 17.40
C THR A 228 2.73 -4.15 16.50
N ASP A 229 2.58 -3.36 15.43
CA ASP A 229 1.50 -3.46 14.45
C ASP A 229 2.06 -3.33 13.03
N MET A 230 1.44 -4.02 12.08
CA MET A 230 1.86 -4.06 10.68
C MET A 230 1.78 -2.71 9.96
N SER A 231 1.05 -1.72 10.50
CA SER A 231 0.98 -0.36 9.95
C SER A 231 2.33 0.37 9.88
N TYR A 232 3.34 -0.09 10.63
CA TYR A 232 4.68 0.50 10.62
C TYR A 232 5.27 0.61 9.22
N VAL A 233 4.93 -0.30 8.29
CA VAL A 233 5.42 -0.29 6.91
C VAL A 233 4.97 0.94 6.13
N PHE A 234 3.89 1.60 6.57
CA PHE A 234 3.39 2.87 6.05
C PHE A 234 3.40 3.96 7.12
N GLY A 235 4.34 3.89 8.07
CA GLY A 235 4.52 4.93 9.09
C GLY A 235 3.33 5.09 10.05
N GLY A 236 2.48 4.08 10.15
CA GLY A 236 1.29 4.12 11.01
C GLY A 236 0.00 4.57 10.35
N THR A 237 0.02 4.96 9.08
CA THR A 237 -1.17 5.46 8.39
C THR A 237 -2.07 4.35 7.85
N TYR A 238 -1.49 3.21 7.48
CA TYR A 238 -2.23 2.15 6.81
C TYR A 238 -1.65 0.77 7.12
N VAL A 239 -2.53 -0.21 7.32
CA VAL A 239 -2.19 -1.62 7.45
C VAL A 239 -2.58 -2.34 6.16
N PRO A 240 -1.66 -3.07 5.50
CA PRO A 240 -2.01 -3.85 4.32
C PRO A 240 -3.14 -4.85 4.62
N LEU A 241 -4.19 -4.85 3.79
CA LEU A 241 -5.34 -5.76 3.92
C LEU A 241 -4.91 -7.24 3.99
N VAL A 242 -3.93 -7.65 3.17
CA VAL A 242 -3.36 -9.00 3.20
C VAL A 242 -2.79 -9.36 4.58
N GLY A 243 -2.21 -8.38 5.27
CA GLY A 243 -1.72 -8.50 6.64
C GLY A 243 -2.86 -8.81 7.60
N ARG A 244 -3.92 -7.99 7.61
CA ARG A 244 -5.08 -8.16 8.51
C ARG A 244 -5.84 -9.47 8.29
N ILE A 245 -6.00 -9.90 7.05
CA ILE A 245 -6.59 -11.21 6.73
C ILE A 245 -5.71 -12.34 7.27
N THR A 246 -4.39 -12.24 7.07
CA THR A 246 -3.44 -13.26 7.55
C THR A 246 -3.37 -13.30 9.07
N GLU A 247 -3.37 -12.15 9.73
CA GLU A 247 -3.40 -12.02 11.19
C GLU A 247 -4.58 -12.76 11.81
N GLN A 248 -5.76 -12.67 11.20
CA GLN A 248 -6.95 -13.36 11.69
C GLN A 248 -6.81 -14.89 11.63
N ILE A 249 -6.17 -15.40 10.57
CA ILE A 249 -5.82 -16.83 10.46
C ILE A 249 -4.76 -17.20 11.51
N VAL A 250 -3.73 -16.38 11.70
CA VAL A 250 -2.63 -16.65 12.64
C VAL A 250 -3.13 -16.66 14.10
N VAL A 251 -3.96 -15.69 14.47
CA VAL A 251 -4.44 -15.49 15.85
C VAL A 251 -5.59 -16.43 16.20
N HIS A 252 -6.55 -16.61 15.30
CA HIS A 252 -7.79 -17.33 15.60
C HIS A 252 -7.88 -18.71 14.93
N GLY A 253 -7.05 -18.99 13.92
CA GLY A 253 -7.09 -20.24 13.17
C GLY A 253 -8.31 -20.44 12.29
N THR A 254 -9.08 -19.37 12.07
CA THR A 254 -10.33 -19.39 11.32
C THR A 254 -10.61 -18.02 10.73
N LEU A 255 -11.24 -17.99 9.55
CA LEU A 255 -11.81 -16.77 8.97
C LEU A 255 -13.30 -16.60 9.29
N LYS A 256 -13.92 -17.51 10.06
CA LYS A 256 -15.35 -17.44 10.37
C LYS A 256 -15.78 -16.11 10.99
N ASN A 257 -14.92 -15.52 11.84
CA ASN A 257 -15.20 -14.23 12.48
C ASN A 257 -15.22 -13.05 11.49
N LEU A 258 -14.64 -13.22 10.30
CA LEU A 258 -14.58 -12.21 9.25
C LEU A 258 -15.50 -12.53 8.06
N GLU A 259 -16.31 -13.58 8.09
CA GLU A 259 -17.08 -14.02 6.91
C GLU A 259 -17.95 -12.91 6.31
N GLU A 260 -18.66 -12.14 7.16
CA GLU A 260 -19.43 -10.97 6.71
C GLU A 260 -18.55 -9.84 6.18
N ASN A 261 -17.36 -9.63 6.75
CA ASN A 261 -16.43 -8.61 6.28
C ASN A 261 -15.83 -8.99 4.93
N MET A 262 -15.60 -10.28 4.68
CA MET A 262 -15.08 -10.81 3.42
C MET A 262 -16.06 -10.63 2.26
N LYS A 263 -17.37 -10.53 2.52
CA LYS A 263 -18.39 -10.20 1.49
C LYS A 263 -18.25 -8.79 0.92
N LEU A 264 -17.53 -7.90 1.60
CA LEU A 264 -17.23 -6.55 1.10
C LEU A 264 -16.10 -6.57 0.07
N LEU A 265 -15.31 -7.64 0.00
CA LEU A 265 -14.20 -7.76 -0.93
C LEU A 265 -14.67 -8.39 -2.25
N PRO A 266 -14.07 -8.00 -3.39
CA PRO A 266 -14.40 -8.62 -4.66
C PRO A 266 -13.99 -10.10 -4.67
N GLY A 267 -14.87 -10.93 -5.25
CA GLY A 267 -14.65 -12.37 -5.41
C GLY A 267 -15.36 -13.24 -4.38
N SER A 268 -15.04 -14.53 -4.38
CA SER A 268 -15.64 -15.51 -3.48
C SER A 268 -14.63 -15.97 -2.43
N THR A 269 -15.08 -16.07 -1.17
CA THR A 269 -14.25 -16.61 -0.08
C THR A 269 -14.52 -18.10 0.07
N LEU A 270 -13.48 -18.91 -0.15
CA LEU A 270 -13.54 -20.36 0.01
C LEU A 270 -12.73 -20.75 1.24
N ILE A 271 -13.36 -21.45 2.17
CA ILE A 271 -12.71 -21.89 3.40
C ILE A 271 -12.81 -23.41 3.50
N ASN A 272 -11.69 -24.08 3.26
CA ASN A 272 -11.59 -25.53 3.34
C ASN A 272 -10.81 -25.92 4.58
N TYR A 273 -11.51 -26.47 5.57
CA TYR A 273 -10.87 -27.03 6.74
C TYR A 273 -10.65 -28.53 6.52
N LYS A 274 -9.51 -29.05 6.99
CA LYS A 274 -9.36 -30.50 7.13
C LYS A 274 -10.32 -30.96 8.22
N ALA A 275 -11.34 -31.71 7.82
CA ALA A 275 -12.18 -32.43 8.76
C ALA A 275 -11.34 -33.50 9.47
N ASP A 276 -11.55 -33.66 10.77
CA ASP A 276 -11.07 -34.83 11.48
C ASP A 276 -11.68 -36.09 10.87
N LYS A 277 -10.84 -37.09 10.59
CA LYS A 277 -11.25 -38.33 9.90
C LYS A 277 -12.15 -39.20 10.77
N GLU A 278 -12.11 -39.04 12.09
CA GLU A 278 -12.91 -39.85 13.03
C GLU A 278 -14.21 -39.17 13.46
N THR A 279 -14.20 -37.84 13.65
CA THR A 279 -15.36 -37.10 14.20
C THR A 279 -16.11 -36.28 13.15
N GLY A 280 -15.53 -36.06 11.96
CA GLY A 280 -16.11 -35.21 10.92
C GLY A 280 -16.12 -33.71 11.27
N TYR A 281 -15.67 -33.34 12.46
CA TYR A 281 -15.63 -31.94 12.90
C TYR A 281 -14.38 -31.24 12.37
N VAL A 282 -14.58 -29.99 11.94
CA VAL A 282 -13.50 -29.03 11.69
C VAL A 282 -12.86 -28.72 13.04
N ILE A 283 -11.65 -29.20 13.28
CA ILE A 283 -10.88 -28.82 14.47
C ILE A 283 -10.22 -27.48 14.17
N PRO A 284 -10.62 -26.36 14.80
CA PRO A 284 -9.84 -25.13 14.75
C PRO A 284 -8.51 -25.47 15.41
N THR A 285 -7.42 -25.39 14.65
CA THR A 285 -6.11 -25.71 15.21
C THR A 285 -5.73 -24.62 16.19
N LYS A 286 -5.98 -24.86 17.49
CA LYS A 286 -5.66 -23.94 18.60
C LYS A 286 -4.17 -23.61 18.71
N ASP A 287 -3.31 -24.35 18.01
CA ASP A 287 -1.86 -24.19 18.05
C ASP A 287 -1.32 -23.90 16.64
N ILE A 288 -1.48 -22.66 16.17
CA ILE A 288 -0.86 -22.15 14.93
C ILE A 288 0.50 -21.50 15.21
N ALA A 289 0.79 -21.15 16.46
CA ALA A 289 2.11 -20.65 16.87
C ALA A 289 3.22 -21.67 16.55
N SER A 290 2.93 -22.98 16.57
CA SER A 290 3.85 -24.05 16.16
C SER A 290 3.87 -24.34 14.65
N LYS A 291 3.11 -23.60 13.82
CA LYS A 291 2.85 -23.95 12.41
C LYS A 291 3.43 -22.94 11.43
N THR A 292 3.72 -23.48 10.24
CA THR A 292 4.08 -22.68 9.07
C THR A 292 2.81 -22.26 8.34
N VAL A 293 2.62 -20.95 8.12
CA VAL A 293 1.54 -20.38 7.33
C VAL A 293 2.07 -20.03 5.94
N PHE A 294 1.40 -20.51 4.89
CA PHE A 294 1.75 -20.17 3.52
C PHE A 294 0.76 -19.16 2.95
N VAL A 295 1.24 -17.97 2.63
CA VAL A 295 0.46 -16.89 2.01
C VAL A 295 0.85 -16.80 0.54
N TYR A 296 -0.08 -17.08 -0.38
CA TYR A 296 0.17 -16.96 -1.81
C TYR A 296 -0.64 -15.82 -2.42
N VAL A 297 0.03 -14.80 -2.98
CA VAL A 297 -0.62 -13.63 -3.59
C VAL A 297 -0.57 -13.71 -5.11
N LEU A 298 -1.75 -13.87 -5.73
CA LEU A 298 -1.94 -13.83 -7.18
C LEU A 298 -2.09 -12.36 -7.63
N GLY A 299 -1.37 -11.95 -8.68
CA GLY A 299 -1.36 -10.56 -9.19
C GLY A 299 -0.17 -9.73 -8.71
N GLY A 300 0.52 -10.17 -7.66
CA GLY A 300 1.79 -9.61 -7.20
C GLY A 300 1.73 -9.07 -5.78
N ILE A 301 2.89 -8.97 -5.13
CA ILE A 301 3.03 -8.45 -3.75
C ILE A 301 4.09 -7.36 -3.68
N THR A 302 3.90 -6.38 -2.80
CA THR A 302 4.86 -5.30 -2.53
C THR A 302 5.86 -5.70 -1.44
N PHE A 303 7.02 -5.04 -1.40
CA PHE A 303 7.98 -5.25 -0.31
C PHE A 303 7.44 -4.79 1.06
N ALA A 304 6.54 -3.80 1.08
CA ALA A 304 5.88 -3.35 2.31
C ALA A 304 4.96 -4.46 2.87
N GLU A 305 4.15 -5.10 2.04
CA GLU A 305 3.32 -6.25 2.46
C GLU A 305 4.16 -7.43 2.93
N VAL A 306 5.28 -7.71 2.26
CA VAL A 306 6.23 -8.74 2.69
C VAL A 306 6.82 -8.42 4.07
N ALA A 307 7.20 -7.16 4.32
CA ALA A 307 7.73 -6.73 5.60
C ALA A 307 6.67 -6.79 6.72
N ALA A 308 5.41 -6.45 6.41
CA ALA A 308 4.28 -6.58 7.33
C ALA A 308 4.03 -8.05 7.72
N LEU A 309 3.97 -8.96 6.75
CA LEU A 309 3.80 -10.39 7.01
C LEU A 309 4.99 -10.99 7.80
N ARG A 310 6.22 -10.53 7.55
CA ARG A 310 7.38 -10.94 8.34
C ARG A 310 7.27 -10.49 9.80
N LEU A 311 6.84 -9.25 10.05
CA LEU A 311 6.59 -8.77 11.41
C LEU A 311 5.51 -9.60 12.10
N LEU A 312 4.40 -9.88 11.40
CA LEU A 312 3.32 -10.71 11.93
C LEU A 312 3.80 -12.07 12.42
N GLY A 313 4.65 -12.74 11.62
CA GLY A 313 5.27 -14.00 12.00
C GLY A 313 6.18 -13.88 13.23
N GLN A 314 6.95 -12.80 13.33
CA GLN A 314 7.80 -12.52 14.50
C GLN A 314 6.98 -12.30 15.78
N LEU A 315 5.91 -11.49 15.71
CA LEU A 315 5.06 -11.18 16.87
C LEU A 315 4.33 -12.40 17.43
N HIS A 316 3.96 -13.35 16.57
CA HIS A 316 3.18 -14.54 16.96
C HIS A 316 4.02 -15.82 17.01
N GLY A 317 5.34 -15.72 16.86
CA GLY A 317 6.25 -16.87 16.90
C GLY A 317 6.02 -17.90 15.80
N CYS A 318 5.37 -17.54 14.68
CA CYS A 318 5.03 -18.45 13.59
C CYS A 318 5.87 -18.22 12.32
N LYS A 319 6.02 -19.25 11.50
CA LYS A 319 6.77 -19.15 10.24
C LYS A 319 5.83 -18.80 9.10
N ILE A 320 5.96 -17.60 8.52
CA ILE A 320 5.20 -17.21 7.33
C ILE A 320 6.04 -17.39 6.07
N LEU A 321 5.59 -18.28 5.19
CA LEU A 321 6.14 -18.48 3.85
C LEU A 321 5.29 -17.69 2.86
N ILE A 322 5.93 -16.88 2.02
CA ILE A 322 5.25 -15.98 1.08
C ILE A 322 5.53 -16.46 -0.34
N GLY A 323 4.48 -16.81 -1.07
CA GLY A 323 4.50 -17.07 -2.51
C GLY A 323 3.81 -15.93 -3.26
N THR A 324 4.28 -15.62 -4.46
CA THR A 324 3.64 -14.60 -5.30
C THR A 324 3.92 -14.87 -6.78
N THR A 325 3.04 -14.37 -7.63
CA THR A 325 3.26 -14.36 -9.09
C THR A 325 4.33 -13.35 -9.52
N SER A 326 4.48 -12.23 -8.81
CA SER A 326 5.48 -11.20 -9.11
C SER A 326 5.69 -10.24 -7.94
N PHE A 327 6.81 -9.53 -7.92
CA PHE A 327 6.98 -8.37 -7.04
C PHE A 327 6.53 -7.11 -7.77
N ILE A 328 5.65 -6.33 -7.14
CA ILE A 328 5.05 -5.13 -7.76
C ILE A 328 5.20 -3.89 -6.89
N SER A 329 4.96 -2.74 -7.52
CA SER A 329 4.85 -1.41 -6.92
C SER A 329 3.81 -0.62 -7.72
N GLY A 330 3.30 0.48 -7.16
CA GLY A 330 2.40 1.37 -7.92
C GLY A 330 3.01 1.82 -9.25
N LYS A 331 4.34 2.05 -9.29
CA LYS A 331 5.06 2.44 -10.52
C LYS A 331 5.13 1.31 -11.54
N SER A 332 5.48 0.10 -11.12
CA SER A 332 5.56 -1.05 -12.04
C SER A 332 4.19 -1.45 -12.57
N LEU A 333 3.15 -1.41 -11.73
CA LEU A 333 1.76 -1.63 -12.14
C LEU A 333 1.36 -0.65 -13.26
N LEU A 334 1.50 0.65 -13.02
CA LEU A 334 1.15 1.66 -14.04
C LEU A 334 1.98 1.54 -15.31
N LYS A 335 3.26 1.18 -15.19
CA LYS A 335 4.12 0.93 -16.36
C LYS A 335 3.56 -0.19 -17.24
N THR A 336 3.03 -1.29 -16.67
CA THR A 336 2.42 -2.38 -17.46
C THR A 336 1.14 -1.97 -18.18
N LEU A 337 0.43 -0.96 -17.67
CA LEU A 337 -0.81 -0.45 -18.27
C LEU A 337 -0.55 0.67 -19.30
N SER A 338 0.62 1.30 -19.21
CA SER A 338 1.01 2.43 -20.06
C SER A 338 1.48 1.99 -21.45
N PRO A 339 1.46 2.88 -22.45
CA PRO A 339 2.06 2.60 -23.74
C PRO A 339 3.52 2.22 -23.56
N VAL A 340 3.97 1.23 -24.32
CA VAL A 340 5.40 0.97 -24.46
C VAL A 340 5.94 2.14 -25.28
N ASP A 341 6.84 2.93 -24.71
CA ASP A 341 7.57 3.91 -25.52
C ASP A 341 8.31 3.11 -26.60
N GLY A 342 7.91 3.31 -27.86
CA GLY A 342 8.50 2.61 -28.99
C GLY A 342 9.99 2.89 -29.02
N SER A 343 10.78 1.83 -28.85
CA SER A 343 12.22 1.81 -29.12
C SER A 343 12.49 1.99 -30.60
#